data_AF-A0A0N4XVU9-F1
#
_entry.id   AF-A0A0N4XVU9-F1
#
_cell.length_a   1.000
_cell.length_b   1.000
_cell.length_c   1.000
_cell.angle_alpha   90.00
_cell.angle_beta   90.00
_cell.angle_gamma   90.00
#
_symmetry.space_group_name_H-M   'P 1'
#
loop_
_entity.id
_entity.type
_entity.pdbx_description
1 polymer ?
#
loop_
_entity_poly.entity_id
_entity_poly.type
_entity_poly.pdbx_seq_one_letter_code
_entity_poly.pdbx_strand_id
1 'polypeptide(L)'
;MLKTNVILYTDRNDYEQIPAHQRYRDLIKIRAHNFLYIRTTHEIVGRERLRISPADCMEAATNKILYGHTLTQVTPGLFSTPEIDEDNTSLPLLGNTLYTRSVYSVVTETITIIDDQTIISPLGNLDNCTLSAGSCTLEDVVIVWQPIATQPTCRLQKVDIFDALVTLRYVLIPEYELTFEFTSDFFGTYQYLKFCNITQAYLSTSNHILEFPNIPHNVMLHDFLIRGGNLHHRRDVKTITLANNQKSEYNLISKQPRLVPLLFNSDEIPPFDTHPIIDNRILYAIRMWNVTQHDLNRSRMYINEDTRISTLRSVRYGEYRTRQLNQFNSISKTRPLWSISYPPAKPIQLHQQNASTYLR
;
A
#
# COMPACT_ATOMS: atom_id res chain seq x y z
N MET A 1 -1.67 6.63 17.90
CA MET A 1 -0.60 5.84 17.26
C MET A 1 -0.49 4.53 18.02
N LEU A 2 -0.52 3.41 17.32
CA LEU A 2 -0.49 2.07 17.90
C LEU A 2 0.87 1.44 17.62
N LYS A 3 1.48 0.81 18.62
CA LYS A 3 2.65 -0.06 18.40
C LYS A 3 2.17 -1.48 18.15
N THR A 4 2.54 -2.07 17.02
CA THR A 4 2.19 -3.45 16.65
C THR A 4 3.23 -4.05 15.70
N ASN A 5 3.25 -5.38 15.63
CA ASN A 5 4.04 -6.11 14.65
C ASN A 5 3.35 -6.03 13.29
N VAL A 6 4.14 -5.87 12.24
CA VAL A 6 3.70 -5.81 10.85
C VAL A 6 4.56 -6.76 10.03
N ILE A 7 3.92 -7.54 9.17
CA ILE A 7 4.63 -8.40 8.22
C ILE A 7 4.69 -7.65 6.90
N LEU A 8 5.91 -7.44 6.38
CA LEU A 8 6.14 -6.77 5.11
C LEU A 8 6.26 -7.81 4.00
N TYR A 9 5.51 -7.60 2.93
CA TYR A 9 5.56 -8.37 1.70
C TYR A 9 5.96 -7.47 0.53
N THR A 10 6.80 -8.01 -0.34
CA THR A 10 7.22 -7.38 -1.59
C THR A 10 6.99 -8.32 -2.75
N ASP A 11 7.12 -7.80 -3.97
CA ASP A 11 7.11 -8.65 -5.16
C ASP A 11 8.25 -9.67 -5.12
N ARG A 12 7.93 -10.86 -5.60
CA ARG A 12 8.85 -11.96 -5.73
C ARG A 12 9.84 -11.66 -6.86
N ASN A 13 11.13 -11.80 -6.57
CA ASN A 13 12.21 -11.59 -7.54
C ASN A 13 12.80 -12.91 -8.09
N ASP A 14 12.42 -14.06 -7.52
CA ASP A 14 12.77 -15.38 -8.02
C ASP A 14 11.72 -15.85 -9.04
N TYR A 15 11.81 -15.28 -10.23
CA TYR A 15 11.02 -15.68 -11.38
C TYR A 15 11.44 -17.05 -11.90
N GLU A 16 10.46 -17.84 -12.34
CA GLU A 16 10.71 -19.15 -12.93
C GLU A 16 11.31 -18.97 -14.33
N GLN A 17 12.44 -19.64 -14.57
CA GLN A 17 13.13 -19.62 -15.86
C GLN A 17 12.99 -20.98 -16.53
N ILE A 18 12.52 -20.98 -17.77
CA ILE A 18 12.31 -22.21 -18.54
C ILE A 18 13.10 -22.14 -19.84
N PRO A 19 13.69 -23.26 -20.29
CA PRO A 19 14.39 -23.29 -21.56
C PRO A 19 13.42 -23.12 -22.72
N ALA A 20 13.80 -22.26 -23.67
CA ALA A 20 13.06 -21.98 -24.87
C ALA A 20 13.99 -21.98 -26.09
N HIS A 21 13.37 -22.20 -27.25
CA HIS A 21 14.09 -22.34 -28.50
C HIS A 21 13.42 -21.53 -29.59
N GLN A 22 14.13 -20.55 -30.12
CA GLN A 22 13.71 -19.79 -31.30
C GLN A 22 14.25 -20.47 -32.55
N ARG A 23 13.41 -20.65 -33.55
CA ARG A 23 13.80 -21.23 -34.84
C ARG A 23 13.26 -20.42 -36.00
N TYR A 24 14.08 -20.33 -37.02
CA TYR A 24 13.77 -19.64 -38.25
C TYR A 24 14.61 -20.18 -39.40
N ARG A 25 14.16 -19.88 -40.60
CA ARG A 25 14.81 -20.24 -41.85
C ARG A 25 15.15 -18.96 -42.59
N ASP A 26 16.42 -18.77 -42.90
CA ASP A 26 16.87 -17.68 -43.77
C ASP A 26 16.93 -18.21 -45.20
N LEU A 27 16.08 -17.66 -46.08
CA LEU A 27 16.02 -17.93 -47.51
C LEU A 27 16.90 -16.90 -48.24
N ILE A 28 17.89 -17.38 -48.98
CA ILE A 28 18.84 -16.57 -49.74
C ILE A 28 18.55 -16.78 -51.23
N LYS A 29 18.13 -15.72 -51.92
CA LYS A 29 17.89 -15.73 -53.36
C LYS A 29 19.18 -15.35 -54.08
N ILE A 30 19.72 -16.28 -54.87
CA ILE A 30 21.02 -16.11 -55.54
C ILE A 30 20.79 -16.06 -57.05
N ARG A 31 21.38 -15.06 -57.69
CA ARG A 31 21.52 -14.99 -59.15
C ARG A 31 22.89 -15.49 -59.53
N ALA A 32 22.93 -16.56 -60.30
CA ALA A 32 24.15 -16.97 -60.98
C ALA A 32 24.13 -16.50 -62.42
N HIS A 33 25.20 -15.83 -62.84
CA HIS A 33 25.47 -15.54 -64.24
C HIS A 33 26.57 -16.48 -64.72
N ASN A 34 26.33 -17.16 -65.85
CA ASN A 34 27.31 -18.05 -66.46
C ASN A 34 27.61 -17.59 -67.90
N PHE A 35 28.91 -17.56 -68.23
CA PHE A 35 29.39 -17.34 -69.59
C PHE A 35 30.26 -18.52 -70.01
N LEU A 36 29.66 -19.43 -70.80
CA LEU A 36 30.30 -20.61 -71.38
C LEU A 36 31.04 -21.52 -70.37
N TYR A 37 30.68 -21.48 -69.08
CA TYR A 37 31.43 -22.08 -67.97
C TYR A 37 32.86 -21.58 -67.77
N ILE A 38 33.29 -20.56 -68.54
CA ILE A 38 34.58 -19.90 -68.37
C ILE A 38 34.52 -18.97 -67.16
N ARG A 39 33.36 -18.33 -66.94
CA ARG A 39 33.14 -17.43 -65.82
C ARG A 39 31.73 -17.59 -65.27
N THR A 40 31.66 -18.02 -64.02
CA THR A 40 30.43 -18.05 -63.22
C THR A 40 30.54 -17.04 -62.09
N THR A 41 29.57 -16.14 -61.99
CA THR A 41 29.50 -15.16 -60.89
C THR A 41 28.20 -15.34 -60.12
N HIS A 42 28.28 -15.27 -58.80
CA HIS A 42 27.13 -15.38 -57.90
C HIS A 42 26.87 -14.03 -57.24
N GLU A 43 25.61 -13.61 -57.27
CA GLU A 43 25.13 -12.37 -56.66
C GLU A 43 23.93 -12.67 -55.77
N ILE A 44 23.94 -12.15 -54.54
CA ILE A 44 22.80 -12.27 -53.63
C ILE A 44 21.79 -11.19 -54.00
N VAL A 45 20.61 -11.62 -54.48
CA VAL A 45 19.53 -10.72 -54.92
C VAL A 45 18.61 -10.35 -53.76
N GLY A 46 18.46 -11.24 -52.78
CA GLY A 46 17.60 -10.99 -51.63
C GLY A 46 17.81 -12.01 -50.52
N ARG A 47 17.41 -11.59 -49.32
CA ARG A 47 17.35 -12.44 -48.12
C ARG A 47 15.99 -12.24 -47.47
N GLU A 48 15.38 -13.34 -47.07
CA GLU A 48 14.05 -13.34 -46.47
C GLU A 48 14.05 -14.34 -45.32
N ARG A 49 13.47 -13.95 -44.18
CA ARG A 49 13.35 -14.85 -43.05
C ARG A 49 11.96 -15.45 -43.03
N LEU A 50 11.90 -16.76 -42.91
CA LEU A 50 10.67 -17.52 -42.94
C LEU A 50 10.52 -18.31 -41.64
N ARG A 51 9.30 -18.33 -41.14
CA ARG A 51 8.90 -19.18 -40.03
C ARG A 51 8.87 -20.66 -40.44
N ILE A 52 9.19 -21.53 -39.48
CA ILE A 52 9.15 -22.99 -39.62
C ILE A 52 7.95 -23.53 -38.84
N SER A 53 7.48 -24.74 -39.13
CA SER A 53 6.41 -25.36 -38.33
C SER A 53 6.85 -25.59 -36.88
N PRO A 54 5.95 -25.43 -35.88
CA PRO A 54 6.26 -25.72 -34.48
C PRO A 54 6.62 -27.19 -34.21
N ALA A 55 6.10 -28.12 -35.01
CA ALA A 55 6.38 -29.55 -34.87
C ALA A 55 7.82 -29.89 -35.29
N ASP A 56 8.23 -29.43 -36.47
CA ASP A 56 9.62 -29.60 -36.96
C ASP A 56 10.61 -28.92 -36.00
N CYS A 57 10.18 -27.81 -35.41
CA CYS A 57 10.91 -27.06 -34.42
C CYS A 57 11.18 -27.89 -33.15
N MET A 58 10.17 -28.58 -32.62
CA MET A 58 10.33 -29.48 -31.46
C MET A 58 11.20 -30.71 -31.76
N GLU A 59 11.08 -31.28 -32.95
CA GLU A 59 11.89 -32.42 -33.37
C GLU A 59 13.38 -32.04 -33.46
N ALA A 60 13.68 -30.87 -34.04
CA ALA A 60 15.05 -30.38 -34.13
C ALA A 60 15.66 -30.00 -32.78
N ALA A 61 14.85 -29.64 -31.77
CA ALA A 61 15.32 -29.45 -30.40
C ALA A 61 15.95 -30.73 -29.84
N THR A 62 15.28 -31.86 -30.11
CA THR A 62 15.63 -33.16 -29.55
C THR A 62 16.74 -33.82 -30.34
N ASN A 63 16.60 -33.83 -31.67
CA ASN A 63 17.45 -34.63 -32.56
C ASN A 63 18.64 -33.86 -33.12
N LYS A 64 18.69 -32.53 -32.96
CA LYS A 64 19.68 -31.64 -33.61
C LYS A 64 19.77 -31.83 -35.13
N ILE A 65 18.68 -32.32 -35.72
CA ILE A 65 18.51 -32.54 -37.15
C ILE A 65 17.23 -31.81 -37.55
N LEU A 66 17.29 -31.07 -38.65
CA LEU A 66 16.11 -30.42 -39.23
C LEU A 66 16.09 -30.72 -40.73
N TYR A 67 14.99 -31.28 -41.23
CA TYR A 67 14.83 -31.73 -42.62
C TYR A 67 15.99 -32.62 -43.13
N GLY A 68 16.51 -33.50 -42.28
CA GLY A 68 17.63 -34.40 -42.63
C GLY A 68 19.01 -33.75 -42.62
N HIS A 69 19.11 -32.45 -42.32
CA HIS A 69 20.37 -31.74 -42.19
C HIS A 69 20.79 -31.61 -40.73
N THR A 70 22.07 -31.84 -40.45
CA THR A 70 22.63 -31.71 -39.11
C THR A 70 22.87 -30.24 -38.76
N LEU A 71 22.45 -29.86 -37.56
CA LEU A 71 22.69 -28.54 -37.00
C LEU A 71 24.06 -28.50 -36.32
N THR A 72 24.94 -27.61 -36.78
CA THR A 72 26.26 -27.40 -36.17
C THR A 72 26.24 -26.16 -35.30
N GLN A 73 26.97 -26.21 -34.19
CA GLN A 73 27.05 -25.08 -33.27
C GLN A 73 27.98 -24.00 -33.84
N VAL A 74 27.43 -22.83 -34.12
CA VAL A 74 28.21 -21.68 -34.64
C VAL A 74 28.73 -20.83 -33.47
N THR A 75 27.87 -20.57 -32.49
CA THR A 75 28.21 -19.88 -31.24
C THR A 75 27.49 -20.56 -30.07
N PRO A 76 27.90 -20.32 -28.80
CA PRO A 76 27.16 -20.81 -27.64
C PRO A 76 25.67 -20.44 -27.75
N GLY A 77 24.80 -21.46 -27.77
CA GLY A 77 23.35 -21.28 -27.90
C GLY A 77 22.81 -21.10 -29.32
N LEU A 78 23.65 -20.94 -30.36
CA LEU A 78 23.21 -20.86 -31.76
C LEU A 78 23.68 -22.07 -32.55
N PHE A 79 22.72 -22.81 -33.08
CA PHE A 79 22.95 -23.91 -34.00
C PHE A 79 22.44 -23.55 -35.38
N SER A 80 23.19 -23.89 -36.42
CA SER A 80 22.80 -23.61 -37.80
C SER A 80 23.17 -24.76 -38.72
N THR A 81 22.43 -24.95 -39.81
CA THR A 81 22.87 -25.79 -40.92
C THR A 81 23.88 -25.04 -41.78
N PRO A 82 24.72 -25.74 -42.58
CA PRO A 82 25.34 -25.12 -43.75
C PRO A 82 24.26 -24.62 -44.72
N GLU A 83 24.65 -23.78 -45.69
CA GLU A 83 23.76 -23.39 -46.79
C GLU A 83 23.31 -24.63 -47.57
N ILE A 84 22.01 -24.81 -47.70
CA ILE A 84 21.38 -25.93 -48.41
C ILE A 84 20.78 -25.38 -49.70
N ASP A 85 21.16 -25.92 -50.85
CA ASP A 85 20.50 -25.64 -52.13
C ASP A 85 19.11 -26.30 -52.13
N GLU A 86 18.06 -25.51 -52.31
CA GLU A 86 16.69 -26.03 -52.36
C GLU A 86 16.32 -26.54 -53.75
N ASP A 87 16.86 -25.87 -54.75
CA ASP A 87 16.60 -26.14 -56.15
C ASP A 87 17.77 -26.95 -56.72
N ASN A 88 17.47 -28.07 -57.39
CA ASN A 88 18.46 -28.83 -58.14
C ASN A 88 18.71 -28.16 -59.52
N THR A 89 19.10 -26.88 -59.47
CA THR A 89 19.24 -26.01 -60.64
C THR A 89 20.60 -26.18 -61.31
N SER A 90 20.58 -26.54 -62.58
CA SER A 90 21.78 -26.53 -63.43
C SER A 90 22.04 -25.13 -64.00
N LEU A 91 23.32 -24.77 -64.09
CA LEU A 91 23.73 -23.50 -64.70
C LEU A 91 23.60 -23.57 -66.23
N PRO A 92 22.96 -22.59 -66.89
CA PRO A 92 22.82 -22.56 -68.33
C PRO A 92 24.18 -22.24 -68.97
N LEU A 93 24.37 -22.62 -70.23
CA LEU A 93 25.63 -22.38 -70.95
C LEU A 93 25.92 -20.87 -71.13
N LEU A 94 24.88 -20.05 -71.22
CA LEU A 94 24.96 -18.59 -71.28
C LEU A 94 23.74 -17.97 -70.58
N GLY A 95 23.94 -16.98 -69.72
CA GLY A 95 22.85 -16.18 -69.14
C GLY A 95 22.73 -16.28 -67.62
N ASN A 96 21.54 -15.93 -67.11
CA ASN A 96 21.27 -15.85 -65.67
C ASN A 96 20.32 -16.97 -65.22
N THR A 97 20.61 -17.57 -64.07
CA THR A 97 19.64 -18.36 -63.31
C THR A 97 19.43 -17.79 -61.93
N LEU A 98 18.22 -17.93 -61.43
CA LEU A 98 17.87 -17.67 -60.05
C LEU A 98 17.64 -19.01 -59.37
N TYR A 99 18.28 -19.20 -58.22
CA TYR A 99 18.05 -20.34 -57.36
C TYR A 99 18.06 -19.90 -55.90
N THR A 100 17.51 -20.74 -55.04
CA THR A 100 17.36 -20.45 -53.63
C THR A 100 18.22 -21.36 -52.76
N ARG A 101 18.77 -20.76 -51.70
CA ARG A 101 19.44 -21.47 -50.62
C ARG A 101 18.73 -21.21 -49.30
N SER A 102 18.75 -22.20 -48.43
CA SER A 102 18.19 -22.10 -47.10
C SER A 102 19.24 -22.37 -46.03
N VAL A 103 19.18 -21.57 -44.98
CA VAL A 103 19.91 -21.78 -43.74
C VAL A 103 18.90 -21.90 -42.61
N TYR A 104 18.94 -23.00 -41.89
CA TYR A 104 18.09 -23.21 -40.73
C TYR A 104 18.86 -22.89 -39.47
N SER A 105 18.28 -22.08 -38.59
CA SER A 105 18.92 -21.66 -37.35
C SER A 105 18.04 -21.92 -36.14
N VAL A 106 18.70 -22.29 -35.04
CA VAL A 106 18.10 -22.57 -33.73
C VAL A 106 18.87 -21.80 -32.67
N VAL A 107 18.18 -20.90 -31.98
CA VAL A 107 18.71 -20.17 -30.82
C VAL A 107 18.11 -20.78 -29.55
N THR A 108 18.96 -21.16 -28.60
CA THR A 108 18.56 -21.74 -27.32
C THR A 108 18.83 -20.74 -26.21
N GLU A 109 17.78 -20.29 -25.53
CA GLU A 109 17.84 -19.34 -24.41
C GLU A 109 16.81 -19.70 -23.36
N THR A 110 16.76 -18.94 -22.26
CA THR A 110 15.70 -19.07 -21.25
C THR A 110 14.67 -17.96 -21.38
N ILE A 111 13.40 -18.29 -21.12
CA ILE A 111 12.32 -17.32 -20.94
C ILE A 111 11.96 -17.24 -19.47
N THR A 112 11.59 -16.03 -19.04
CA THR A 112 11.28 -15.73 -17.65
C THR A 112 9.78 -15.57 -17.50
N ILE A 113 9.19 -16.34 -16.60
CA ILE A 113 7.78 -16.28 -16.24
C ILE A 113 7.65 -15.33 -15.05
N ILE A 114 7.04 -14.17 -15.28
CA ILE A 114 6.76 -13.22 -14.20
C ILE A 114 5.46 -13.59 -13.50
N ASP A 115 4.42 -13.85 -14.29
CA ASP A 115 3.08 -14.19 -13.84
C ASP A 115 2.42 -15.17 -14.81
N ASP A 116 1.20 -15.63 -14.51
CA ASP A 116 0.41 -16.51 -15.38
C ASP A 116 0.16 -15.97 -16.80
N GLN A 117 0.33 -14.66 -17.01
CA GLN A 117 0.02 -13.97 -18.27
C GLN A 117 1.23 -13.29 -18.91
N THR A 118 2.30 -13.06 -18.15
CA THR A 118 3.42 -12.22 -18.60
C THR A 118 4.68 -13.05 -18.70
N ILE A 119 5.14 -13.20 -19.94
CA ILE A 119 6.35 -13.93 -20.31
C ILE A 119 7.33 -12.92 -20.88
N ILE A 120 8.52 -12.81 -20.28
CA ILE A 120 9.61 -12.01 -20.84
C ILE A 120 10.62 -12.94 -21.47
N SER A 121 11.04 -12.61 -22.68
CA SER A 121 11.94 -13.43 -23.47
C SER A 121 13.01 -12.58 -24.18
N PRO A 122 14.28 -13.01 -24.15
CA PRO A 122 15.31 -12.42 -24.99
C PRO A 122 15.14 -12.79 -26.48
N LEU A 123 14.30 -13.79 -26.78
CA LEU A 123 14.07 -14.30 -28.14
C LEU A 123 13.04 -13.49 -28.94
N GLY A 124 12.26 -12.63 -28.27
CA GLY A 124 11.25 -11.80 -28.92
C GLY A 124 10.09 -11.43 -27.99
N ASN A 125 9.15 -10.64 -28.50
CA ASN A 125 7.92 -10.29 -27.77
C ASN A 125 6.95 -11.50 -27.74
N LEU A 126 6.54 -11.90 -26.52
CA LEU A 126 5.63 -13.03 -26.27
C LEU A 126 4.27 -12.61 -25.68
N ASP A 127 3.90 -11.33 -25.71
CA ASP A 127 2.69 -10.78 -25.04
C ASP A 127 1.37 -11.47 -25.43
N ASN A 128 1.28 -11.99 -26.66
CA ASN A 128 0.09 -12.68 -27.18
C ASN A 128 0.14 -14.21 -27.06
N CYS A 129 1.13 -14.74 -26.36
CA CYS A 129 1.39 -16.18 -26.30
C CYS A 129 1.15 -16.73 -24.90
N THR A 130 0.58 -17.94 -24.83
CA THR A 130 0.21 -18.58 -23.57
C THR A 130 1.21 -19.66 -23.20
N LEU A 131 1.61 -19.72 -21.92
CA LEU A 131 2.57 -20.73 -21.43
C LEU A 131 2.12 -22.17 -21.68
N SER A 132 0.82 -22.42 -21.60
CA SER A 132 0.21 -23.74 -21.81
C SER A 132 0.28 -24.22 -23.27
N ALA A 133 0.40 -23.32 -24.24
CA ALA A 133 0.51 -23.69 -25.65
C ALA A 133 1.88 -24.31 -26.00
N GLY A 134 2.92 -24.02 -25.22
CA GLY A 134 4.29 -24.50 -25.48
C GLY A 134 4.93 -23.94 -26.77
N SER A 135 4.25 -23.03 -27.46
CA SER A 135 4.74 -22.44 -28.71
C SER A 135 4.14 -21.07 -28.96
N CYS A 136 4.91 -20.22 -29.63
CA CYS A 136 4.53 -18.87 -30.05
C CYS A 136 5.01 -18.63 -31.47
N THR A 137 4.07 -18.39 -32.39
CA THR A 137 4.37 -18.10 -33.79
C THR A 137 4.38 -16.60 -34.00
N LEU A 138 5.55 -16.05 -34.31
CA LEU A 138 5.72 -14.67 -34.77
C LEU A 138 5.72 -14.64 -36.31
N GLU A 139 5.90 -13.46 -36.91
CA GLU A 139 5.91 -13.29 -38.37
C GLU A 139 7.02 -14.11 -39.03
N ASP A 140 8.25 -13.96 -38.53
CA ASP A 140 9.45 -14.52 -39.16
C ASP A 140 10.07 -15.69 -38.39
N VAL A 141 9.61 -15.96 -37.17
CA VAL A 141 10.23 -16.91 -36.25
C VAL A 141 9.17 -17.69 -35.47
N VAL A 142 9.55 -18.87 -34.99
CA VAL A 142 8.75 -19.63 -34.02
C VAL A 142 9.56 -19.89 -32.78
N ILE A 143 8.97 -19.62 -31.62
CA ILE A 143 9.58 -19.85 -30.31
C ILE A 143 8.81 -21.00 -29.66
N VAL A 144 9.51 -22.03 -29.18
CA VAL A 144 8.91 -23.18 -28.51
C VAL A 144 9.54 -23.40 -27.15
N TRP A 145 8.75 -23.90 -26.21
CA TRP A 145 9.16 -24.25 -24.85
C TRP A 145 8.34 -25.45 -24.38
N GLN A 146 8.76 -26.07 -23.28
CA GLN A 146 7.96 -27.15 -22.69
C GLN A 146 6.66 -26.57 -22.11
N PRO A 147 5.47 -27.05 -22.51
CA PRO A 147 4.21 -26.50 -22.02
C PRO A 147 4.08 -26.76 -20.52
N ILE A 148 3.80 -25.70 -19.76
CA ILE A 148 3.60 -25.77 -18.32
C ILE A 148 2.18 -25.30 -18.01
N ALA A 149 1.45 -26.13 -17.28
CA ALA A 149 0.21 -25.72 -16.63
C ALA A 149 0.59 -25.14 -15.26
N THR A 150 0.99 -23.86 -15.23
CA THR A 150 1.24 -23.18 -13.95
C THR A 150 -0.10 -22.98 -13.25
N GLN A 151 -0.21 -23.41 -12.00
CA GLN A 151 -1.28 -22.92 -11.14
C GLN A 151 -0.92 -21.49 -10.73
N PRO A 152 -1.91 -20.59 -10.61
CA PRO A 152 -1.65 -19.23 -10.17
C PRO A 152 -1.00 -19.26 -8.80
N THR A 153 0.26 -18.81 -8.72
CA THR A 153 1.01 -18.73 -7.46
C THR A 153 1.03 -17.30 -6.93
N CYS A 154 1.22 -17.15 -5.62
CA CYS A 154 1.29 -15.85 -5.01
C CYS A 154 2.54 -15.09 -5.50
N ARG A 155 2.33 -13.89 -6.05
CA ARG A 155 3.39 -12.99 -6.56
C ARG A 155 4.20 -12.32 -5.45
N LEU A 156 3.77 -12.45 -4.20
CA LEU A 156 4.36 -11.80 -3.05
C LEU A 156 5.27 -12.75 -2.29
N GLN A 157 6.42 -12.22 -1.87
CA GLN A 157 7.34 -12.86 -0.96
C GLN A 157 7.34 -12.11 0.38
N LYS A 158 7.33 -12.86 1.49
CA LYS A 158 7.50 -12.31 2.82
C LYS A 158 8.95 -11.82 2.97
N VAL A 159 9.12 -10.55 3.31
CA VAL A 159 10.44 -9.97 3.63
C VAL A 159 10.81 -10.34 5.06
N ASP A 160 10.10 -9.78 6.05
CA ASP A 160 10.28 -10.09 7.46
C ASP A 160 9.11 -9.53 8.30
N ILE A 161 9.20 -9.70 9.62
CA ILE A 161 8.30 -9.14 10.63
C ILE A 161 9.00 -7.98 11.35
N PHE A 162 8.34 -6.83 11.40
CA PHE A 162 8.89 -5.61 12.00
C PHE A 162 8.00 -5.04 13.10
N ASP A 163 8.64 -4.42 14.09
CA ASP A 163 7.97 -3.55 15.06
C ASP A 163 7.60 -2.23 14.37
N ALA A 164 6.31 -1.93 14.26
CA ALA A 164 5.83 -0.74 13.57
C ALA A 164 4.94 0.15 14.45
N LEU A 165 4.97 1.44 14.14
CA LEU A 165 4.09 2.47 14.67
C LEU A 165 3.06 2.83 13.61
N VAL A 166 1.80 2.57 13.93
CA VAL A 166 0.70 2.65 12.97
C VAL A 166 -0.24 3.79 13.32
N THR A 167 -0.61 4.55 12.30
CA THR A 167 -1.62 5.60 12.34
C THR A 167 -2.71 5.30 11.31
N LEU A 168 -3.73 6.14 11.21
CA LEU A 168 -4.80 5.96 10.21
C LEU A 168 -4.29 6.10 8.77
N ARG A 169 -3.12 6.69 8.55
CA ARG A 169 -2.60 7.00 7.20
C ARG A 169 -1.21 6.43 6.92
N TYR A 170 -0.39 6.29 7.96
CA TYR A 170 1.00 5.90 7.83
C TYR A 170 1.35 4.72 8.75
N VAL A 171 2.28 3.90 8.29
CA VAL A 171 3.00 2.88 9.05
C VAL A 171 4.46 3.28 9.06
N LEU A 172 5.05 3.33 10.24
CA LEU A 172 6.45 3.68 10.41
C LEU A 172 7.17 2.50 11.05
N ILE A 173 8.27 2.06 10.47
CA ILE A 173 9.17 1.04 11.01
C ILE A 173 10.41 1.76 11.54
N PRO A 174 10.50 2.02 12.86
CA PRO A 174 11.54 2.89 13.41
C PRO A 174 12.96 2.34 13.21
N GLU A 175 13.13 1.02 13.26
CA GLU A 175 14.43 0.35 13.18
C GLU A 175 15.19 0.67 11.89
N TYR A 176 14.46 0.84 10.78
CA TYR A 176 15.01 1.09 9.45
C TYR A 176 14.64 2.48 8.90
N GLU A 177 14.04 3.35 9.73
CA GLU A 177 13.54 4.67 9.33
C GLU A 177 12.58 4.65 8.13
N LEU A 178 11.87 3.53 7.93
CA LEU A 178 10.94 3.36 6.81
C LEU A 178 9.56 3.88 7.15
N THR A 179 8.94 4.58 6.20
CA THR A 179 7.56 5.06 6.32
C THR A 179 6.76 4.67 5.09
N PHE A 180 5.60 4.06 5.31
CA PHE A 180 4.66 3.65 4.28
C PHE A 180 3.34 4.40 4.46
N GLU A 181 2.82 4.95 3.37
CA GLU A 181 1.48 5.54 3.33
C GLU A 181 0.48 4.54 2.79
N PHE A 182 -0.70 4.43 3.41
CA PHE A 182 -1.76 3.55 2.94
C PHE A 182 -2.41 4.07 1.65
N THR A 183 -2.66 3.16 0.72
CA THR A 183 -3.43 3.41 -0.49
C THR A 183 -4.94 3.26 -0.22
N SER A 184 -5.75 4.11 -0.84
CA SER A 184 -7.22 4.05 -0.74
C SER A 184 -7.87 3.05 -1.71
N ASP A 185 -7.09 2.46 -2.62
CA ASP A 185 -7.56 1.49 -3.62
C ASP A 185 -7.66 0.07 -3.05
N PHE A 186 -8.83 -0.20 -2.45
CA PHE A 186 -9.17 -1.52 -1.94
C PHE A 186 -9.33 -2.57 -3.04
N PHE A 187 -9.75 -2.17 -4.24
CA PHE A 187 -9.99 -3.12 -5.34
C PHE A 187 -8.66 -3.60 -5.93
N GLY A 188 -7.73 -2.68 -6.18
CA GLY A 188 -6.37 -3.02 -6.59
C GLY A 188 -5.68 -3.94 -5.58
N THR A 189 -5.83 -3.65 -4.28
CA THR A 189 -5.31 -4.50 -3.20
C THR A 189 -5.88 -5.92 -3.25
N TYR A 190 -7.20 -6.07 -3.43
CA TYR A 190 -7.84 -7.38 -3.53
C TYR A 190 -7.37 -8.18 -4.76
N GLN A 191 -7.22 -7.51 -5.90
CA GLN A 191 -6.68 -8.15 -7.10
C GLN A 191 -5.23 -8.62 -6.90
N TYR A 192 -4.41 -7.81 -6.22
CA TYR A 192 -3.03 -8.14 -5.91
C TYR A 192 -2.89 -9.38 -5.00
N LEU A 193 -3.84 -9.58 -4.10
CA LEU A 193 -3.83 -10.66 -3.11
C LEU A 193 -4.59 -11.93 -3.53
N LYS A 194 -5.19 -11.95 -4.71
CA LYS A 194 -6.16 -12.98 -5.15
C LYS A 194 -5.66 -14.43 -5.00
N PHE A 195 -4.36 -14.65 -5.12
CA PHE A 195 -3.71 -15.98 -5.04
C PHE A 195 -2.78 -16.13 -3.82
N CYS A 196 -2.81 -15.16 -2.91
CA CYS A 196 -2.00 -15.13 -1.71
C CYS A 196 -2.86 -15.46 -0.49
N ASN A 197 -2.39 -16.38 0.37
CA ASN A 197 -3.05 -16.69 1.63
C ASN A 197 -2.64 -15.68 2.72
N ILE A 198 -2.92 -14.39 2.47
CA ILE A 198 -2.58 -13.28 3.36
C ILE A 198 -3.88 -12.64 3.83
N THR A 199 -4.05 -12.49 5.14
CA THR A 199 -5.25 -11.89 5.72
C THR A 199 -4.92 -10.50 6.24
N GLN A 200 -5.88 -9.57 6.18
CA GLN A 200 -5.70 -8.20 6.68
C GLN A 200 -4.48 -7.45 6.10
N ALA A 201 -4.25 -7.63 4.81
CA ALA A 201 -3.23 -6.91 4.09
C ALA A 201 -3.72 -5.54 3.62
N TYR A 202 -2.83 -4.56 3.68
CA TYR A 202 -3.03 -3.20 3.20
C TYR A 202 -1.91 -2.84 2.21
N LEU A 203 -2.30 -2.27 1.08
CA LEU A 203 -1.35 -1.79 0.07
C LEU A 203 -0.84 -0.40 0.44
N SER A 204 0.46 -0.20 0.30
CA SER A 204 1.08 1.12 0.41
C SER A 204 1.12 1.85 -0.94
N THR A 205 1.34 3.16 -0.92
CA THR A 205 1.58 3.96 -2.14
C THR A 205 2.86 3.58 -2.87
N SER A 206 3.78 2.90 -2.18
CA SER A 206 5.04 2.39 -2.73
C SER A 206 4.91 0.96 -3.28
N ASN A 207 3.70 0.42 -3.45
CA ASN A 207 3.44 -0.96 -3.90
C ASN A 207 3.99 -2.05 -2.96
N HIS A 208 3.95 -1.82 -1.65
CA HIS A 208 4.28 -2.84 -0.65
C HIS A 208 3.02 -3.31 0.06
N ILE A 209 2.98 -4.58 0.47
CA ILE A 209 1.87 -5.13 1.22
C ILE A 209 2.25 -5.25 2.69
N LEU A 210 1.40 -4.73 3.56
CA LEU A 210 1.56 -4.74 5.01
C LEU A 210 0.44 -5.57 5.64
N GLU A 211 0.80 -6.68 6.28
CA GLU A 211 -0.12 -7.52 7.03
C GLU A 211 -0.02 -7.25 8.54
N PHE A 212 -1.17 -7.24 9.22
CA PHE A 212 -1.28 -6.95 10.65
C PHE A 212 -1.78 -8.17 11.43
N PRO A 213 -0.91 -9.15 11.75
CA PRO A 213 -1.34 -10.43 12.34
C PRO A 213 -1.99 -10.29 13.72
N ASN A 214 -1.70 -9.20 14.44
CA ASN A 214 -2.24 -8.94 15.77
C ASN A 214 -3.69 -8.43 15.75
N ILE A 215 -4.24 -8.11 14.57
CA ILE A 215 -5.59 -7.57 14.45
C ILE A 215 -6.57 -8.73 14.22
N PRO A 216 -7.70 -8.78 14.93
CA PRO A 216 -8.72 -9.80 14.69
C PRO A 216 -9.31 -9.69 13.28
N HIS A 217 -9.45 -10.79 12.55
CA HIS A 217 -9.86 -10.83 11.13
C HIS A 217 -11.22 -10.16 10.86
N ASN A 218 -12.06 -10.07 11.88
CA ASN A 218 -13.39 -9.46 11.85
C ASN A 218 -13.39 -7.94 12.11
N VAL A 219 -12.22 -7.32 12.29
CA VAL A 219 -12.08 -5.88 12.57
C VAL A 219 -11.15 -5.24 11.54
N MET A 220 -11.57 -4.12 10.98
CA MET A 220 -10.74 -3.31 10.09
C MET A 220 -9.65 -2.60 10.89
N LEU A 221 -8.47 -2.40 10.30
CA LEU A 221 -7.34 -1.71 10.95
C LEU A 221 -7.77 -0.34 11.49
N HIS A 222 -8.54 0.41 10.72
CA HIS A 222 -9.06 1.72 11.12
C HIS A 222 -9.89 1.65 12.41
N ASP A 223 -10.82 0.69 12.51
CA ASP A 223 -11.63 0.48 13.70
C ASP A 223 -10.79 0.01 14.88
N PHE A 224 -9.80 -0.86 14.62
CA PHE A 224 -8.86 -1.32 15.62
C PHE A 224 -8.01 -0.16 16.17
N LEU A 225 -7.56 0.75 15.33
CA LEU A 225 -6.81 1.95 15.74
C LEU A 225 -7.68 2.93 16.53
N ILE A 226 -8.95 3.11 16.16
CA ILE A 226 -9.89 3.96 16.91
C ILE A 226 -10.19 3.35 18.28
N ARG A 227 -10.36 2.03 18.36
CA ARG A 227 -10.63 1.33 19.63
C ARG A 227 -9.38 1.24 20.51
N GLY A 228 -8.24 0.86 19.94
CA GLY A 228 -6.94 0.74 20.62
C GLY A 228 -6.29 2.08 20.95
N GLY A 229 -6.59 3.14 20.20
CA GLY A 229 -6.19 4.52 20.48
C GLY A 229 -6.86 5.11 21.73
N ASN A 230 -7.89 4.44 22.27
CA ASN A 230 -8.57 4.79 23.52
C ASN A 230 -8.03 4.03 24.74
N LEU A 231 -6.72 3.77 24.79
CA LEU A 231 -5.99 3.53 26.04
C LEU A 231 -5.58 4.85 26.73
N HIS A 232 -6.22 5.97 26.39
CA HIS A 232 -6.31 7.07 27.34
C HIS A 232 -7.16 6.61 28.52
N HIS A 233 -6.53 6.48 29.69
CA HIS A 233 -7.15 6.35 31.01
C HIS A 233 -8.65 6.61 30.97
N ARG A 234 -9.45 5.55 30.95
CA ARG A 234 -10.88 5.63 31.23
C ARG A 234 -10.97 6.42 32.55
N ARG A 235 -11.51 7.64 32.50
CA ARG A 235 -11.61 8.50 33.68
C ARG A 235 -12.21 7.65 34.79
N ASP A 236 -11.55 7.64 35.94
CA ASP A 236 -11.96 6.85 37.10
C ASP A 236 -13.31 7.45 37.58
N VAL A 237 -14.42 6.92 37.07
CA VAL A 237 -15.77 7.33 37.48
C VAL A 237 -16.03 6.61 38.78
N LYS A 238 -15.92 7.33 39.90
CA LYS A 238 -16.32 6.81 41.20
C LYS A 238 -17.78 7.18 41.44
N THR A 239 -18.55 6.23 41.95
CA THR A 239 -19.93 6.45 42.40
C THR A 239 -19.94 6.77 43.90
N ILE A 240 -20.55 7.89 44.28
CA ILE A 240 -20.91 8.15 45.68
C ILE A 240 -22.37 7.72 45.86
N THR A 241 -22.62 6.89 46.87
CA THR A 241 -23.96 6.64 47.41
C THR A 241 -24.33 7.77 48.37
N LEU A 242 -25.33 8.57 48.02
CA LEU A 242 -25.93 9.54 48.93
C LEU A 242 -26.71 8.81 50.04
N ALA A 243 -26.99 9.51 51.14
CA ALA A 243 -27.70 8.96 52.31
C ALA A 243 -29.10 8.38 52.00
N ASN A 244 -29.67 8.71 50.84
CA ASN A 244 -30.93 8.18 50.31
C ASN A 244 -30.75 6.96 49.38
N ASN A 245 -29.60 6.27 49.43
CA ASN A 245 -29.23 5.14 48.58
C ASN A 245 -29.19 5.42 47.06
N GLN A 246 -29.25 6.69 46.63
CA GLN A 246 -29.00 7.03 45.24
C GLN A 246 -27.50 7.06 44.94
N LYS A 247 -27.10 6.40 43.85
CA LYS A 247 -25.74 6.45 43.33
C LYS A 247 -25.65 7.60 42.34
N SER A 248 -24.79 8.57 42.63
CA SER A 248 -24.43 9.62 41.68
C SER A 248 -23.03 9.36 41.12
N GLU A 249 -22.90 9.43 39.80
CA GLU A 249 -21.63 9.36 39.11
C GLU A 249 -20.97 10.73 39.11
N TYR A 250 -19.70 10.80 39.52
CA TYR A 250 -18.91 12.02 39.32
C TYR A 250 -17.59 11.69 38.63
N ASN A 251 -17.18 12.62 37.77
CA ASN A 251 -15.91 12.54 37.07
C ASN A 251 -14.81 13.10 37.98
N LEU A 252 -13.80 12.29 38.31
CA LEU A 252 -12.57 12.80 38.90
C LEU A 252 -11.85 13.66 37.86
N ILE A 253 -11.90 14.98 38.03
CA ILE A 253 -11.04 15.90 37.29
C ILE A 253 -9.60 15.60 37.73
N SER A 254 -8.69 15.42 36.76
CA SER A 254 -7.28 15.16 37.02
C SER A 254 -6.72 16.14 38.06
N LYS A 255 -5.91 15.63 39.01
CA LYS A 255 -5.35 16.40 40.12
C LYS A 255 -4.54 17.57 39.55
N GLN A 256 -5.15 18.75 39.52
CA GLN A 256 -4.51 19.95 38.99
C GLN A 256 -3.35 20.37 39.91
N PRO A 257 -2.28 20.96 39.37
CA PRO A 257 -1.18 21.45 40.18
C PRO A 257 -1.72 22.45 41.22
N ARG A 258 -1.22 22.33 42.46
CA ARG A 258 -1.55 23.24 43.55
C ARG A 258 -1.02 24.64 43.20
N LEU A 259 -1.85 25.67 43.39
CA LEU A 259 -1.51 27.05 43.01
C LEU A 259 -0.31 27.60 43.81
N VAL A 260 -0.20 27.24 45.10
CA VAL A 260 0.85 27.75 46.00
C VAL A 260 2.25 27.30 45.56
N PRO A 261 2.52 26.00 45.32
CA PRO A 261 3.78 25.56 44.70
C PRO A 261 4.05 26.18 43.34
N LEU A 262 3.01 26.39 42.51
CA LEU A 262 3.17 26.97 41.18
C LEU A 262 3.64 28.44 41.24
N LEU A 263 3.13 29.21 42.20
CA LEU A 263 3.45 30.64 42.32
C LEU A 263 4.71 30.88 43.16
N PHE A 264 4.92 30.07 44.20
CA PHE A 264 5.90 30.36 45.24
C PHE A 264 7.03 29.34 45.34
N ASN A 265 6.99 28.25 44.56
CA ASN A 265 7.92 27.11 44.67
C ASN A 265 8.02 26.56 46.12
N SER A 266 6.92 26.65 46.87
CA SER A 266 6.80 26.22 48.26
C SER A 266 5.43 25.56 48.47
N ASP A 267 5.36 24.60 49.40
CA ASP A 267 4.10 23.98 49.81
C ASP A 267 3.29 24.87 50.77
N GLU A 268 3.94 25.83 51.42
CA GLU A 268 3.33 26.77 52.37
C GLU A 268 3.08 28.14 51.75
N ILE A 269 2.03 28.82 52.19
CA ILE A 269 1.68 30.16 51.72
C ILE A 269 2.61 31.17 52.40
N PRO A 270 3.51 31.85 51.64
CA PRO A 270 4.35 32.88 52.23
C PRO A 270 3.49 34.06 52.73
N PRO A 271 3.97 34.85 53.70
CA PRO A 271 3.32 36.10 54.05
C PRO A 271 3.37 37.07 52.84
N PHE A 272 2.23 37.65 52.47
CA PHE A 272 2.13 38.69 51.46
C PHE A 272 0.96 39.62 51.75
N ASP A 273 1.08 40.88 51.34
CA ASP A 273 0.05 41.89 51.52
C ASP A 273 -1.06 41.74 50.48
N THR A 274 -2.31 41.81 50.94
CA THR A 274 -3.49 41.69 50.07
C THR A 274 -4.10 43.04 49.71
N HIS A 275 -3.71 44.11 50.41
CA HIS A 275 -4.26 45.46 50.26
C HIS A 275 -3.19 46.53 50.54
N PRO A 276 -2.42 46.99 49.53
CA PRO A 276 -2.44 46.56 48.13
C PRO A 276 -1.66 45.25 47.90
N ILE A 277 -1.97 44.53 46.81
CA ILE A 277 -1.18 43.37 46.35
C ILE A 277 0.09 43.90 45.68
N ILE A 278 1.25 43.69 46.31
CA ILE A 278 2.56 44.14 45.80
C ILE A 278 3.40 42.97 45.26
N ASP A 279 3.07 41.72 45.61
CA ASP A 279 3.86 40.56 45.19
C ASP A 279 3.81 40.37 43.66
N ASN A 280 4.97 40.52 43.01
CA ASN A 280 5.13 40.41 41.56
C ASN A 280 4.64 39.06 41.01
N ARG A 281 4.73 37.96 41.77
CA ARG A 281 4.31 36.63 41.34
C ARG A 281 2.78 36.56 41.25
N ILE A 282 2.10 37.17 42.21
CA ILE A 282 0.63 37.28 42.22
C ILE A 282 0.17 38.25 41.14
N LEU A 283 0.84 39.40 40.97
CA LEU A 283 0.52 40.36 39.91
C LEU A 283 0.70 39.75 38.50
N TYR A 284 1.75 38.95 38.32
CA TYR A 284 1.96 38.20 37.08
C TYR A 284 0.83 37.20 36.81
N ALA A 285 0.40 36.45 37.83
CA ALA A 285 -0.74 35.55 37.74
C ALA A 285 -2.07 36.26 37.45
N ILE A 286 -2.31 37.42 38.09
CA ILE A 286 -3.48 38.28 37.84
C ILE A 286 -3.51 38.70 36.36
N ARG A 287 -2.37 39.12 35.81
CA ARG A 287 -2.24 39.50 34.40
C ARG A 287 -2.41 38.30 33.47
N MET A 288 -1.79 37.16 33.78
CA MET A 288 -1.84 35.95 32.97
C MET A 288 -3.26 35.39 32.81
N TRP A 289 -4.05 35.41 33.89
CA TRP A 289 -5.41 34.85 33.90
C TRP A 289 -6.53 35.90 33.88
N ASN A 290 -6.16 37.14 33.57
CA ASN A 290 -7.07 38.28 33.44
C ASN A 290 -8.02 38.43 34.64
N VAL A 291 -7.49 38.33 35.85
CA VAL A 291 -8.27 38.44 37.09
C VAL A 291 -8.67 39.90 37.28
N THR A 292 -9.97 40.17 37.43
CA THR A 292 -10.49 41.54 37.54
C THR A 292 -10.60 42.00 38.99
N GLN A 293 -10.71 43.31 39.22
CA GLN A 293 -11.02 43.84 40.55
C GLN A 293 -12.36 43.31 41.10
N HIS A 294 -13.34 43.04 40.23
CA HIS A 294 -14.57 42.39 40.66
C HIS A 294 -14.31 40.98 41.23
N ASP A 295 -13.44 40.20 40.57
CA ASP A 295 -13.06 38.86 41.04
C ASP A 295 -12.33 38.92 42.39
N LEU A 296 -11.46 39.91 42.58
CA LEU A 296 -10.78 40.15 43.86
C LEU A 296 -11.73 40.65 44.96
N ASN A 297 -12.76 41.42 44.63
CA ASN A 297 -13.74 41.89 45.63
C ASN A 297 -14.68 40.77 46.11
N ARG A 298 -14.85 39.68 45.36
CA ARG A 298 -15.57 38.48 45.83
C ARG A 298 -14.91 37.85 47.05
N SER A 299 -13.60 38.02 47.20
CA SER A 299 -12.83 37.55 48.35
C SER A 299 -13.37 38.09 49.69
N ARG A 300 -14.06 39.24 49.66
CA ARG A 300 -14.64 39.93 50.82
C ARG A 300 -15.99 39.38 51.26
N MET A 301 -16.62 38.51 50.47
CA MET A 301 -17.91 37.89 50.82
C MET A 301 -17.76 36.71 51.80
N TYR A 302 -16.53 36.25 52.06
CA TYR A 302 -16.25 35.17 52.99
C TYR A 302 -15.83 35.77 54.34
N ILE A 303 -16.72 35.71 55.32
CA ILE A 303 -16.62 36.46 56.58
C ILE A 303 -15.51 35.93 57.53
N ASN A 304 -15.03 34.69 57.36
CA ASN A 304 -14.16 34.01 58.33
C ASN A 304 -12.85 33.43 57.73
N GLU A 305 -12.32 33.98 56.65
CA GLU A 305 -11.14 33.40 55.98
C GLU A 305 -9.93 34.35 55.94
N ASP A 306 -8.72 33.79 56.00
CA ASP A 306 -7.49 34.53 55.77
C ASP A 306 -7.55 35.22 54.39
N THR A 307 -7.40 36.54 54.39
CA THR A 307 -7.42 37.38 53.19
C THR A 307 -6.44 36.89 52.12
N ARG A 308 -5.32 36.26 52.52
CA ARG A 308 -4.32 35.68 51.62
C ARG A 308 -4.89 34.50 50.84
N ILE A 309 -5.58 33.59 51.54
CA ILE A 309 -6.22 32.42 50.92
C ILE A 309 -7.32 32.88 49.97
N SER A 310 -8.10 33.88 50.40
CA SER A 310 -9.18 34.43 49.59
C SER A 310 -8.68 35.10 48.29
N THR A 311 -7.52 35.78 48.38
CA THR A 311 -6.83 36.35 47.21
C THR A 311 -6.34 35.26 46.24
N LEU A 312 -5.64 34.24 46.74
CA LEU A 312 -5.16 33.11 45.93
C LEU A 312 -6.32 32.31 45.30
N ARG A 313 -7.43 32.17 46.01
CA ARG A 313 -8.63 31.53 45.48
C ARG A 313 -9.22 32.33 44.31
N SER A 314 -9.27 33.65 44.42
CA SER A 314 -9.72 34.52 43.33
C SER A 314 -8.83 34.39 42.09
N VAL A 315 -7.51 34.30 42.29
CA VAL A 315 -6.55 33.99 41.22
C VAL A 315 -6.82 32.63 40.59
N ARG A 316 -7.07 31.59 41.41
CA ARG A 316 -7.40 30.24 40.94
C ARG A 316 -8.70 30.20 40.12
N TYR A 317 -9.71 30.98 40.50
CA TYR A 317 -10.93 31.10 39.72
C TYR A 317 -10.68 31.71 38.34
N GLY A 318 -9.81 32.73 38.25
CA GLY A 318 -9.39 33.31 36.98
C GLY A 318 -8.71 32.28 36.07
N GLU A 319 -7.82 31.46 36.63
CA GLU A 319 -7.16 30.36 35.92
C GLU A 319 -8.19 29.37 35.34
N TYR A 320 -9.16 28.92 36.14
CA TYR A 320 -10.20 28.00 35.69
C TYR A 320 -11.07 28.58 34.59
N ARG A 321 -11.52 29.83 34.76
CA ARG A 321 -12.30 30.54 33.74
C ARG A 321 -11.55 30.60 32.41
N THR A 322 -10.28 30.98 32.46
CA THR A 322 -9.44 31.10 31.25
C THR A 322 -9.26 29.75 30.55
N ARG A 323 -9.00 28.68 31.31
CA ARG A 323 -8.90 27.33 30.76
C ARG A 323 -10.20 26.85 30.13
N GLN A 324 -11.33 27.11 30.78
CA GLN A 324 -12.64 26.74 30.27
C GLN A 324 -12.96 27.46 28.95
N LEU A 325 -12.64 28.75 28.85
CA LEU A 325 -12.77 29.51 27.60
C LEU A 325 -11.85 28.95 26.50
N ASN A 326 -10.60 28.64 26.82
CA ASN A 326 -9.68 28.01 25.87
C ASN A 326 -10.18 26.64 25.38
N GLN A 327 -10.79 25.86 26.26
CA GLN A 327 -11.41 24.59 25.91
C GLN A 327 -12.63 24.78 25.01
N PHE A 328 -13.51 25.74 25.27
CA PHE A 328 -14.63 26.02 24.39
C PHE A 328 -14.16 26.50 23.01
N ASN A 329 -13.12 27.33 22.97
CA ASN A 329 -12.50 27.77 21.71
C ASN A 329 -11.90 26.58 20.93
N SER A 330 -11.25 25.61 21.57
CA SER A 330 -10.72 24.43 20.87
C SER A 330 -11.81 23.49 20.37
N ILE A 331 -12.92 23.35 21.11
CA ILE A 331 -14.10 22.60 20.67
C ILE A 331 -14.74 23.24 19.43
N SER A 332 -14.86 24.58 19.40
CA SER A 332 -15.42 25.30 18.24
C SER A 332 -14.59 25.12 16.95
N LYS A 333 -13.27 24.94 17.09
CA LYS A 333 -12.34 24.69 15.97
C LYS A 333 -12.38 23.25 15.45
N THR A 334 -12.70 22.30 16.32
CA THR A 334 -12.71 20.86 15.99
C THR A 334 -14.09 20.34 15.58
N ARG A 335 -15.17 21.08 15.88
CA ARG A 335 -16.51 20.82 15.39
C ARG A 335 -17.06 22.09 14.72
N PRO A 336 -17.08 22.19 13.38
CA PRO A 336 -17.87 23.22 12.74
C PRO A 336 -19.34 22.96 13.10
N LEU A 337 -19.98 23.93 13.75
CA LEU A 337 -21.40 23.90 14.07
C LEU A 337 -22.21 24.03 12.77
N TRP A 338 -22.32 22.95 12.02
CA TRP A 338 -23.39 22.81 11.04
C TRP A 338 -24.60 22.33 11.82
N SER A 339 -25.38 23.26 12.37
CA SER A 339 -26.75 22.93 12.71
C SER A 339 -27.48 22.66 11.39
N ILE A 340 -27.64 21.38 11.06
CA ILE A 340 -28.66 20.96 10.10
C ILE A 340 -29.99 21.39 10.72
N SER A 341 -30.55 22.49 10.21
CA SER A 341 -31.92 22.86 10.45
C SER A 341 -32.80 21.78 9.82
N TYR A 342 -33.18 20.79 10.62
CA TYR A 342 -34.31 19.94 10.26
C TYR A 342 -35.57 20.82 10.24
N PRO A 343 -36.40 20.76 9.18
CA PRO A 343 -37.68 21.45 9.20
C PRO A 343 -38.55 20.91 10.35
N PRO A 344 -39.39 21.75 10.99
CA PRO A 344 -40.24 21.29 12.08
C PRO A 344 -41.15 20.16 11.59
N ALA A 345 -41.09 19.03 12.31
CA ALA A 345 -41.97 17.89 12.07
C ALA A 345 -43.44 18.34 12.14
N LYS A 346 -44.24 17.89 11.16
CA LYS A 346 -45.68 18.13 11.10
C LYS A 346 -46.36 17.74 12.43
N PRO A 347 -47.33 18.52 12.91
CA PRO A 347 -48.07 18.18 14.12
C PRO A 347 -48.87 16.89 13.88
N ILE A 348 -48.67 15.92 14.77
CA ILE A 348 -49.47 14.70 14.86
C ILE A 348 -50.90 15.13 15.19
N GLN A 349 -51.85 14.82 14.30
CA GLN A 349 -53.26 14.94 14.61
C GLN A 349 -53.62 13.93 15.70
N LEU A 350 -54.01 14.44 16.87
CA LEU A 350 -54.70 13.70 17.91
C LEU A 350 -56.04 13.21 17.37
N HIS A 351 -56.15 11.91 17.07
CA HIS A 351 -57.45 11.27 17.05
C HIS A 351 -57.93 11.10 18.49
N GLN A 352 -58.88 11.95 18.88
CA GLN A 352 -59.80 11.67 19.96
C GLN A 352 -60.59 10.41 19.62
N GLN A 353 -60.52 9.38 20.47
CA GLN A 353 -61.69 8.54 20.74
C GLN A 353 -61.72 8.20 22.23
N ASN A 354 -62.89 8.48 22.79
CA ASN A 354 -63.24 8.44 24.20
C ASN A 354 -63.41 7.01 24.73
N ALA A 355 -63.00 6.86 25.99
CA ALA A 355 -63.74 6.32 27.12
C ALA A 355 -64.24 4.85 27.16
N SER A 356 -64.07 4.34 28.39
CA SER A 356 -64.78 3.25 29.06
C SER A 356 -64.25 1.85 28.79
N THR A 357 -63.65 1.23 29.83
CA THR A 357 -64.39 0.26 30.67
C THR A 357 -63.57 -0.15 31.91
N TYR A 358 -64.16 0.11 33.09
CA TYR A 358 -64.22 -0.70 34.33
C TYR A 358 -62.93 -1.34 34.89
N LEU A 359 -62.41 -0.88 36.04
CA LEU A 359 -62.80 -1.30 37.41
C LEU A 359 -62.91 -2.82 37.58
N ARG A 360 -61.83 -3.43 38.08
CA ARG A 360 -61.85 -4.37 39.21
C ARG A 360 -60.53 -4.30 39.96
#